data_AF-A0A0G1Y6S0-F1
#
_entry.id   AF-A0A0G1Y6S0-F1
#
_cell.length_a   1.000
_cell.length_b   1.000
_cell.length_c   1.000
_cell.angle_alpha   90.00
_cell.angle_beta   90.00
_cell.angle_gamma   90.00
#
_symmetry.space_group_name_H-M   'P 1'
#
loop_
_entity.id
_entity.type
_entity.pdbx_description
1 polymer ?
#
loop_
_entity_poly.entity_id
_entity_poly.type
_entity_poly.pdbx_seq_one_letter_code
_entity_poly.pdbx_strand_id
1 'polypeptide(L)' 'MQIDAEVSRIIDEAKARAKKVITEHRAALDAIAKELMEKETVERAEFEKILIANGITPKKREEEGIVIAPAGSGDIA' A
#
# COMPACT_ATOMS: atom_id res chain seq x y z
N MET A 1 -3.45 -30.05 13.86
CA MET A 1 -3.01 -28.67 13.54
C MET A 1 -3.99 -28.00 12.56
N GLN A 2 -5.30 -28.02 12.83
CA GLN A 2 -6.31 -27.40 11.94
C GLN A 2 -6.24 -25.87 11.95
N ILE A 3 -5.86 -25.28 13.09
CA ILE A 3 -5.69 -23.82 13.24
C ILE A 3 -4.53 -23.34 12.37
N ASP A 4 -3.38 -24.02 12.39
CA ASP A 4 -2.20 -23.62 11.61
C ASP A 4 -2.46 -23.66 10.09
N ALA A 5 -3.25 -24.65 9.64
CA ALA A 5 -3.67 -24.75 8.24
C ALA A 5 -4.57 -23.57 7.84
N GLU A 6 -5.49 -23.16 8.73
CA GLU A 6 -6.39 -22.04 8.47
C GLU A 6 -5.67 -20.69 8.47
N VAL A 7 -4.73 -20.49 9.40
CA VAL A 7 -3.87 -19.29 9.41
C VAL A 7 -3.07 -19.19 8.10
N SER A 8 -2.48 -20.30 7.66
CA SER A 8 -1.72 -20.35 6.40
C SER A 8 -2.62 -20.00 5.20
N ARG A 9 -3.83 -20.56 5.13
CA ARG A 9 -4.81 -20.26 4.08
C ARG A 9 -5.14 -18.77 4.01
N ILE A 10 -5.41 -18.14 5.15
CA ILE A 10 -5.76 -16.71 5.21
C ILE A 10 -4.59 -15.84 4.70
N ILE A 11 -3.36 -16.15 5.10
CA ILE A 11 -2.17 -15.42 4.66
C ILE A 11 -1.98 -15.55 3.15
N ASP A 12 -2.09 -16.77 2.61
CA ASP A 12 -1.91 -17.03 1.19
C ASP A 12 -2.98 -16.32 0.35
N GLU A 13 -4.23 -16.34 0.78
CA GLU A 13 -5.31 -15.60 0.13
C GLU A 13 -5.09 -14.09 0.19
N ALA A 14 -4.66 -13.56 1.33
CA ALA A 14 -4.36 -12.13 1.46
C ALA A 14 -3.20 -11.72 0.55
N LYS A 15 -2.13 -12.53 0.47
CA LYS A 15 -0.99 -12.32 -0.41
C LYS A 15 -1.39 -12.37 -1.88
N ALA A 16 -2.22 -13.35 -2.27
CA ALA A 16 -2.74 -13.47 -3.63
C ALA A 16 -3.60 -12.26 -4.02
N ARG A 17 -4.49 -11.81 -3.12
CA ARG A 17 -5.29 -10.59 -3.33
C ARG A 17 -4.39 -9.37 -3.49
N ALA A 18 -3.42 -9.17 -2.60
CA ALA A 18 -2.49 -8.04 -2.68
C ALA A 18 -1.72 -8.05 -4.01
N LYS A 19 -1.18 -9.22 -4.41
CA LYS A 19 -0.48 -9.39 -5.69
C LYS A 19 -1.38 -9.05 -6.88
N LYS A 20 -2.64 -9.51 -6.86
CA LYS A 20 -3.61 -9.19 -7.91
C LYS A 20 -3.82 -7.68 -8.02
N VAL A 21 -4.10 -7.01 -6.90
CA VAL A 21 -4.36 -5.55 -6.87
C VAL A 21 -3.18 -4.75 -7.43
N ILE A 22 -1.95 -5.01 -6.96
CA ILE A 22 -0.76 -4.26 -7.44
C ILE A 22 -0.39 -4.58 -8.88
N THR A 23 -0.78 -5.76 -9.39
CA THR A 23 -0.57 -6.15 -10.79
C THR A 23 -1.61 -5.53 -11.71
N GLU A 24 -2.87 -5.50 -11.29
CA GLU A 24 -3.98 -4.87 -12.02
C GLU A 24 -3.79 -3.36 -12.14
N HIS A 25 -3.27 -2.73 -11.10
CA HIS A 25 -2.98 -1.28 -11.06
C HIS A 25 -1.50 -0.97 -11.28
N ARG A 26 -0.80 -1.76 -12.11
CA ARG A 26 0.64 -1.64 -12.29
C ARG A 26 1.08 -0.24 -12.75
N ALA A 27 0.32 0.38 -13.65
CA ALA A 27 0.61 1.74 -14.14
C ALA A 27 0.58 2.78 -13.01
N ALA A 28 -0.39 2.69 -12.09
CA ALA A 28 -0.46 3.58 -10.94
C ALA A 28 0.73 3.35 -10.00
N LEU A 29 1.11 2.09 -9.75
CA LEU A 29 2.27 1.73 -8.94
C LEU A 29 3.57 2.28 -9.53
N ASP A 30 3.78 2.14 -10.84
CA ASP A 30 4.98 2.63 -11.51
C ASP A 30 5.03 4.18 -11.49
N ALA A 31 3.89 4.86 -11.61
CA ALA A 31 3.81 6.32 -11.47
C ALA A 31 4.16 6.79 -10.05
N ILE A 32 3.65 6.12 -9.02
CA ILE A 32 4.00 6.40 -7.61
C ILE A 32 5.49 6.19 -7.37
N ALA A 33 6.05 5.07 -7.86
CA ALA A 33 7.46 4.77 -7.71
C ALA A 33 8.34 5.84 -8.37
N LYS A 34 7.98 6.29 -9.58
CA LYS A 34 8.68 7.38 -10.26
C LYS A 34 8.64 8.67 -9.44
N GLU A 35 7.48 9.04 -8.92
CA GLU A 35 7.34 10.25 -8.09
C GLU A 35 8.22 10.17 -6.83
N LEU A 36 8.26 9.02 -6.17
CA LEU A 36 9.11 8.79 -5.00
C LEU A 36 10.61 8.85 -5.32
N MET A 37 11.02 8.42 -6.52
CA MET A 37 12.41 8.57 -6.96
C MET A 37 12.81 10.04 -7.18
N GLU A 38 11.85 10.91 -7.49
CA GLU A 38 12.10 12.34 -7.73
C GLU A 38 12.00 13.18 -6.45
N LYS A 39 11.04 12.87 -5.56
CA LYS A 39 10.72 13.69 -4.38
C LYS A 39 11.05 13.06 -3.03
N GLU A 40 11.44 11.79 -3.00
CA GLU A 40 11.68 10.95 -1.81
C GLU A 40 10.44 10.70 -0.93
N THR A 41 9.50 11.63 -0.89
CA THR A 41 8.24 11.58 -0.16
C THR A 41 7.09 12.01 -1.07
N VAL A 42 5.93 11.38 -0.91
CA VAL A 42 4.70 11.73 -1.64
C VAL A 42 3.60 11.98 -0.61
N GLU A 43 3.06 13.20 -0.61
CA GLU A 43 1.96 13.55 0.28
C GLU A 43 0.63 12.96 -0.21
N ARG A 44 -0.34 12.81 0.69
CA ARG A 44 -1.66 12.24 0.34
C ARG A 44 -2.28 12.88 -0.90
N ALA A 45 -2.27 14.21 -0.98
CA ALA A 45 -2.91 14.92 -2.08
C ALA A 45 -2.25 14.61 -3.44
N GLU A 46 -0.93 14.36 -3.44
CA GLU A 46 -0.19 13.96 -4.64
C GLU A 46 -0.45 12.50 -4.98
N PHE A 47 -0.46 11.61 -3.98
CA PHE A 47 -0.83 10.21 -4.13
C PHE A 47 -2.22 10.04 -4.75
N GLU A 48 -3.22 10.75 -4.22
CA GLU A 48 -4.59 10.71 -4.73
C GLU A 48 -4.70 11.24 -6.17
N LYS A 49 -3.94 12.28 -6.53
CA LYS A 49 -3.86 12.76 -7.91
C LYS A 49 -3.33 11.68 -8.86
N ILE A 50 -2.28 10.96 -8.45
CA ILE A 50 -1.72 9.86 -9.25
C ILE A 50 -2.76 8.75 -9.42
N LEU A 51 -3.50 8.40 -8.36
CA LEU A 51 -4.57 7.39 -8.45
C LEU A 51 -5.68 7.80 -9.42
N ILE A 52 -6.18 9.03 -9.31
CA ILE A 52 -7.25 9.55 -10.19
C ILE A 52 -6.78 9.58 -11.65
N ALA A 53 -5.54 10.00 -11.91
CA ALA A 53 -4.96 9.99 -13.25
C ALA A 53 -4.86 8.57 -13.85
N ASN A 54 -4.79 7.54 -13.01
CA ASN A 54 -4.80 6.14 -13.40
C ASN A 54 -6.20 5.49 -13.32
N GLY A 55 -7.27 6.28 -13.21
CA GLY A 55 -8.65 5.80 -13.21
C GLY A 55 -9.10 5.15 -11.90
N ILE A 56 -8.33 5.29 -10.82
CA ILE A 56 -8.64 4.75 -9.50
C ILE A 56 -9.30 5.85 -8.68
N THR A 57 -10.57 5.67 -8.31
CA THR A 57 -11.25 6.58 -7.38
C THR A 57 -10.83 6.28 -5.94
N PRO A 58 -10.13 7.19 -5.24
CA PRO A 58 -9.74 6.98 -3.86
C PRO A 58 -10.99 6.86 -2.98
N LYS A 59 -10.95 5.94 -2.01
CA LYS A 59 -12.01 5.87 -0.99
C LYS A 59 -11.90 7.08 -0.07
N LYS A 60 -13.02 7.78 0.14
CA LYS A 60 -13.09 8.83 1.16
C LYS A 60 -12.86 8.19 2.53
N ARG A 61 -11.98 8.79 3.34
CA ARG A 61 -11.83 8.39 4.75
C ARG A 61 -13.12 8.73 5.49
N GLU A 62 -13.71 7.74 6.13
CA GLU A 62 -14.23 7.94 7.48
C GLU A 62 -13.00 7.82 8.40
N GLU A 63 -12.87 8.72 9.38
CA GLU A 63 -11.71 8.80 10.26
C GLU A 63 -11.56 7.54 11.12
N GLU A 64 -10.87 6.51 10.64
CA GLU A 64 -10.40 5.44 11.53
C GLU A 64 -8.94 5.09 11.25
N GLY A 65 -8.20 5.05 12.35
CA GLY A 65 -6.75 5.01 12.44
C GLY A 65 -6.16 3.74 11.84
N ILE A 66 -5.26 3.91 10.88
CA ILE A 66 -4.27 2.91 10.55
C ILE A 66 -2.92 3.61 10.73
N VAL A 67 -2.28 3.36 11.87
CA VAL A 67 -0.87 3.65 12.10
C VAL A 67 -0.08 2.59 11.34
N ILE A 68 0.65 2.98 10.30
CA ILE A 68 1.55 2.09 9.58
C ILE A 68 2.98 2.44 10.02
N ALA A 69 3.60 1.48 10.72
CA ALA A 69 4.98 1.40 11.24
C ALA A 69 5.40 2.40 12.34
N PRO A 70 6.03 1.95 13.45
CA PRO A 70 6.86 2.85 14.23
C PRO A 70 8.03 3.25 13.33
N ALA A 71 8.28 4.56 13.22
CA ALA A 71 9.53 5.05 12.68
C ALA A 71 10.66 4.34 13.43
N GLY A 72 11.46 3.55 12.72
CA GLY A 72 12.73 3.08 13.27
C GLY A 72 13.56 4.31 13.52
N SER A 73 13.59 4.77 14.77
CA SER A 73 14.57 5.73 15.25
C SER A 73 15.93 5.08 15.05
N GLY A 74 16.61 5.47 13.97
CA GLY A 74 18.04 5.37 13.90
C GLY A 74 18.59 6.19 15.06
N ASP A 75 19.15 5.48 16.03
CA ASP A 75 20.24 5.90 16.91
C ASP A 75 20.56 4.70 17.82
N ILE A 76 21.44 3.83 17.33
CA ILE A 76 22.25 2.98 18.20
C ILE A 76 23.66 3.59 18.22
N ALA A 77 23.89 4.46 19.19
CA ALA A 77 25.22 4.74 19.71
C ALA A 77 25.54 3.73 20.83
#